data_AF-A0A2W2EFA9-F1
#
_entry.id   AF-A0A2W2EFA9-F1
#
_cell.length_a   1.000
_cell.length_b   1.000
_cell.length_c   1.000
_cell.angle_alpha   90.00
_cell.angle_beta   90.00
_cell.angle_gamma   90.00
#
_symmetry.space_group_name_H-M   'P 1'
#
loop_
_entity.id
_entity.type
_entity.pdbx_description
1 polymer ?
#
loop_
_entity_poly.entity_id
_entity_poly.type
_entity_poly.pdbx_seq_one_letter_code
_entity_poly.pdbx_strand_id
1 'polypeptide(L)' 'MDDNQLGDFLRAHREAVHAEDVGLRPLGRRGRRGLRRVEVARLASVSTDYYSRLEQGRHRNPSRPGRSPR' A
#
# COMPACT_ATOMS: atom_id res chain seq x y z
N MET A 1 2.60 15.07 -13.12
CA MET A 1 3.73 14.19 -12.79
C MET A 1 4.47 15.00 -11.74
N ASP A 2 4.27 14.82 -10.44
CA ASP A 2 4.29 13.62 -9.63
C ASP A 2 3.56 13.91 -8.31
N ASP A 3 2.51 13.15 -7.96
CA ASP A 3 1.97 13.26 -6.61
C ASP A 3 2.03 11.96 -5.79
N ASN A 4 2.45 10.83 -6.39
CA ASN A 4 2.69 9.62 -5.59
C ASN A 4 3.58 8.55 -6.24
N GLN A 5 4.80 8.89 -6.65
CA GLN A 5 5.76 7.91 -7.20
C GLN A 5 5.96 6.69 -6.29
N LEU A 6 5.94 6.90 -4.97
CA LEU A 6 6.00 5.80 -4.00
C LEU A 6 4.79 4.88 -4.12
N GLY A 7 3.56 5.41 -4.14
CA GLY A 7 2.40 4.54 -4.27
C GLY A 7 2.27 3.88 -5.63
N ASP A 8 2.73 4.51 -6.70
CA ASP A 8 2.82 3.87 -8.01
C ASP A 8 3.82 2.70 -7.98
N PHE A 9 4.98 2.88 -7.36
CA PHE A 9 5.95 1.81 -7.14
C PHE A 9 5.37 0.67 -6.29
N LEU A 10 4.74 0.98 -5.16
CA LEU A 10 4.12 -0.01 -4.27
C LEU A 10 3.01 -0.80 -4.98
N ARG A 11 2.18 -0.12 -5.78
CA ARG A 11 1.15 -0.78 -6.60
C ARG A 11 1.77 -1.71 -7.64
N ALA A 12 2.76 -1.23 -8.39
CA ALA A 12 3.43 -2.01 -9.42
C ALA A 12 4.13 -3.26 -8.85
N HIS A 13 4.85 -3.10 -7.74
CA HIS A 13 5.50 -4.22 -7.07
C HIS A 13 4.49 -5.24 -6.54
N ARG A 14 3.41 -4.78 -5.91
CA ARG A 14 2.32 -5.64 -5.41
C ARG A 14 1.68 -6.46 -6.54
N GLU A 15 1.50 -5.87 -7.71
CA GLU A 15 0.88 -6.54 -8.87
C GLU A 15 1.82 -7.54 -9.55
N ALA A 16 3.13 -7.32 -9.47
CA ALA A 16 4.15 -8.19 -10.04
C ALA A 16 4.46 -9.44 -9.19
N VAL A 17 4.35 -9.36 -7.86
CA VAL A 17 4.71 -10.46 -6.95
C VAL A 17 3.53 -11.41 -6.75
N HIS A 18 3.73 -12.73 -6.92
CA HIS A 18 2.70 -13.71 -6.62
C HIS A 18 2.72 -14.09 -5.13
N ALA A 19 1.55 -14.47 -4.60
CA ALA A 19 1.43 -14.97 -3.22
C ALA A 19 2.35 -16.18 -2.97
N GLU A 20 2.49 -17.04 -3.96
CA GLU A 20 3.30 -18.26 -3.89
C GLU A 20 4.80 -17.94 -3.77
N ASP A 21 5.28 -16.86 -4.41
CA ASP A 21 6.70 -16.44 -4.37
C ASP A 21 7.14 -16.03 -2.95
N VAL A 22 6.19 -15.62 -2.11
CA VAL A 22 6.41 -15.20 -0.72
C VAL A 22 5.90 -16.23 0.29
N GLY A 23 5.63 -17.46 -0.17
CA GLY A 23 5.18 -18.58 0.68
C GLY A 23 3.76 -18.43 1.23
N LEU A 24 2.95 -17.55 0.63
CA LEU A 24 1.55 -17.38 0.99
C LEU A 24 0.65 -18.23 0.10
N ARG A 25 -0.34 -18.88 0.71
CA ARG A 25 -1.40 -19.54 -0.05
C ARG A 25 -2.38 -18.47 -0.54
N PRO A 26 -2.70 -18.40 -1.85
CA PRO A 26 -3.60 -17.39 -2.38
C PRO A 26 -4.95 -17.39 -1.64
N LEU A 27 -5.36 -16.24 -1.11
CA LEU A 27 -6.69 -16.07 -0.50
C LEU A 27 -7.78 -16.00 -1.59
N GLY A 28 -8.20 -17.17 -2.10
CA GLY A 28 -9.31 -17.33 -3.05
C GLY A 28 -9.22 -18.54 -3.98
N ARG A 29 -10.34 -18.88 -4.64
CA ARG A 29 -10.47 -20.06 -5.54
C ARG A 29 -9.79 -19.93 -6.91
N ARG A 30 -9.37 -18.73 -7.33
CA ARG A 30 -8.60 -18.51 -8.56
C ARG A 30 -7.36 -17.72 -8.18
N GLY A 31 -6.18 -18.31 -8.39
CA GLY A 31 -4.89 -17.68 -8.13
C GLY A 31 -4.85 -16.31 -8.81
N ARG A 32 -4.92 -15.26 -7.99
CA ARG A 32 -4.79 -13.90 -8.50
C ARG A 32 -3.34 -13.69 -8.92
N ARG A 33 -3.16 -12.92 -10.00
CA ARG A 33 -1.88 -12.30 -10.31
C ARG A 33 -1.69 -11.14 -9.33
N GLY A 34 -0.60 -11.14 -8.57
CA GLY A 34 -0.31 -10.11 -7.58
C GLY A 34 -0.80 -10.39 -6.15
N LEU A 35 -0.14 -9.75 -5.20
CA LEU A 35 -0.53 -9.72 -3.79
C LEU A 35 -1.71 -8.76 -3.53
N ARG A 36 -2.49 -9.04 -2.50
CA ARG A 36 -3.44 -8.09 -1.91
C ARG A 36 -2.72 -7.15 -0.95
N ARG A 37 -3.29 -5.97 -0.72
CA ARG A 37 -2.81 -5.02 0.29
C ARG A 37 -2.67 -5.65 1.68
N VAL A 38 -3.63 -6.48 2.07
CA VAL A 38 -3.61 -7.20 3.36
C VAL A 38 -2.41 -8.15 3.45
N GLU A 39 -2.09 -8.84 2.36
CA GLU A 39 -0.98 -9.79 2.30
C GLU A 39 0.36 -9.05 2.40
N VAL A 40 0.53 -7.97 1.63
CA VAL A 40 1.73 -7.12 1.72
C VAL A 40 1.87 -6.51 3.11
N ALA A 41 0.78 -5.99 3.68
CA ALA A 41 0.78 -5.40 5.01
C ALA A 41 1.17 -6.42 6.09
N ARG A 42 0.67 -7.66 5.98
CA ARG A 42 1.07 -8.75 6.88
C ARG A 42 2.55 -9.08 6.75
N LEU A 43 3.08 -9.19 5.53
CA LEU A 43 4.49 -9.47 5.29
C LEU A 43 5.40 -8.35 5.82
N ALA A 44 5.00 -7.09 5.65
CA ALA A 44 5.73 -5.93 6.15
C ALA A 44 5.45 -5.60 7.64
N SER A 45 4.60 -6.38 8.33
CA SER A 45 4.18 -6.13 9.71
C SER A 45 3.63 -4.71 9.95
N VAL A 46 2.89 -4.19 8.97
CA VAL A 46 2.20 -2.90 9.04
C VAL A 46 0.69 -3.08 8.96
N SER A 47 -0.07 -2.06 9.34
CA SER A 47 -1.52 -2.06 9.12
C SER A 47 -1.85 -2.00 7.62
N THR A 48 -2.90 -2.71 7.20
CA THR A 48 -3.43 -2.63 5.83
C THR A 48 -3.86 -1.20 5.47
N ASP A 49 -4.40 -0.45 6.45
CA ASP A 49 -4.81 0.94 6.24
C ASP A 49 -3.60 1.85 6.01
N TYR A 50 -2.51 1.63 6.74
CA TYR A 50 -1.25 2.35 6.54
C TYR A 50 -0.67 2.10 5.15
N TYR A 51 -0.59 0.83 4.72
CA TYR A 51 -0.14 0.50 3.36
C TYR A 51 -1.05 1.11 2.28
N SER A 52 -2.38 1.10 2.49
CA SER A 52 -3.34 1.71 1.58
C SER A 52 -3.15 3.24 1.47
N ARG A 53 -2.84 3.92 2.57
CA ARG A 53 -2.54 5.36 2.58
C ARG A 53 -1.24 5.68 1.83
N LEU A 54 -0.21 4.84 1.95
CA LEU A 54 1.03 4.95 1.18
C LEU A 54 0.77 4.78 -0.32
N GLU A 55 0.02 3.75 -0.72
CA GLU A 55 -0.38 3.54 -2.13
C GLU A 55 -1.23 4.71 -2.68
N GLN A 56 -2.05 5.36 -1.83
CA GLN A 56 -2.89 6.49 -2.23
C GLN A 56 -2.19 7.85 -2.14
N GLY A 57 -1.03 7.94 -1.49
CA GLY A 57 -0.30 9.20 -1.32
C GLY A 57 -1.00 10.17 -0.36
N ARG A 58 -1.94 9.67 0.44
CA ARG A 58 -2.85 10.48 1.27
C ARG A 58 -2.27 10.96 2.60
N HIS A 59 -0.95 11.03 2.73
CA HIS A 59 -0.28 11.68 3.87
C HIS A 59 0.94 12.47 3.36
N ARG A 60 0.69 13.66 2.79
CA ARG A 60 1.77 14.62 2.49
C ARG A 60 2.04 15.60 3.65
N ASN A 61 1.12 15.84 4.59
CA ASN A 61 1.37 16.76 5.72
C ASN A 61 0.47 16.49 6.96
N PRO A 62 0.95 15.83 8.03
CA PRO A 62 0.28 15.82 9.33
C PRO A 62 0.61 17.03 10.23
N SER A 63 1.26 18.10 9.72
CA SER A 63 1.62 19.24 10.57
C SER A 63 1.61 20.58 9.80
N ARG A 64 0.46 21.26 9.82
CA ARG A 64 0.42 22.70 10.14
C ARG A 64 -1.00 23.04 10.62
N PRO A 65 -1.25 23.21 11.92
CA PRO A 65 -2.48 23.84 12.35
C PRO A 65 -2.49 25.26 11.76
N GLY A 66 -3.47 25.53 10.91
CA GLY A 66 -3.70 26.85 10.35
C GLY A 66 -3.88 27.83 11.50
N ARG A 67 -2.95 28.77 11.59
CA ARG A 67 -2.97 29.94 12.47
C ARG A 67 -4.36 30.59 12.41
N SER A 68 -5.11 30.56 13.51
CA SER A 68 -6.27 31.42 13.70
C SER A 68 -5.81 32.87 13.57
N PRO A 69 -6.39 33.69 12.66
CA PRO A 69 -6.24 35.13 12.77
C PRO A 69 -7.08 35.62 13.95
N ARG A 70 -6.55 36.64 14.61
CA ARG A 70 -7.13 37.32 15.78
C ARG A 70 -8.48 37.94 15.48
#